data_AF-A0A925YGY8-F1
#
_entry.id   AF-A0A925YGY8-F1
#
_cell.length_a   1.000
_cell.length_b   1.000
_cell.length_c   1.000
_cell.angle_alpha   90.00
_cell.angle_beta   90.00
_cell.angle_gamma   90.00
#
_symmetry.space_group_name_H-M   'P 1'
#
loop_
_entity.id
_entity.type
_entity.pdbx_description
1 polymer ?
#
loop_
_entity_poly.entity_id
_entity_poly.type
_entity_poly.pdbx_seq_one_letter_code
_entity_poly.pdbx_strand_id
1 'polypeptide(L)'
;MKKHFVFSRSYLLPVLVSVFSAAGGCAKVEQKSIGGTGGVGGAGPMRGTAGNTGPIATPGSCTACEDFPSTPIIDPSAPANAPSMFTGAPSAAEGPCVVEPEDDTLFPKNWLRPRVRFTGAGPGKLVKITMDATNQVNVLTAYTTSDTWVMPKDIWLNLRNHQTKEYVNVTVWVQGGGASKVRFRTAPTTAGGNLVFWAARPATVDSDPHLCRPPNPLGVCATGSELRGFSVGDESTIPVLTIPQVKQPSRSDSGNAAPVICVGCHSGMPDTGYVTFVDHYPWRAVTASVQGGTSSGAVFPTQTPGGLTALQLPGWGPFTYNKAPKFWSAGMRIGVAGLGLANPAAIDYSDGPDKNKTPNLAWINLESAKPGIAMGNWTTPSYTPGAGIASGNAVGLLAHTGDLGGAAFPNWSHDGVNILYASTVGGKSARLDVGKTDLYTVPFNDGLGGTATPVTGASSADKEEYYPAYSPDDKLVAFTQVPAGQVMYANPQAELAVLNLGWANTPATRLRANDPPACTKKTSPGVNNHWPKWSPETSGGSEGQYYWIIFSSNRAGYPPVKSQYGPMRTIEISQLYMAPVIISEGGMKSYPAIYLWNQPTDSVNTTPAWETFTIPPIE
;
A
#
# COMPACT_ATOMS: atom_id res chain seq x y z
N MET A 1 -24.41 22.21 -69.50
CA MET A 1 -25.24 22.97 -68.53
C MET A 1 -24.62 22.84 -67.13
N LYS A 2 -24.90 23.76 -66.20
CA LYS A 2 -24.18 23.93 -64.93
C LYS A 2 -24.38 22.80 -63.91
N LYS A 3 -23.32 22.49 -63.14
CA LYS A 3 -23.28 22.15 -61.68
C LYS A 3 -21.80 22.00 -61.30
N HIS A 4 -21.16 23.06 -60.78
CA HIS A 4 -20.99 23.36 -59.35
C HIS A 4 -19.95 22.46 -58.64
N PHE A 5 -18.79 23.06 -58.36
CA PHE A 5 -17.76 22.56 -57.46
C PHE A 5 -18.26 22.56 -56.01
N VAL A 6 -17.96 21.49 -55.26
CA VAL A 6 -17.85 21.52 -53.80
C VAL A 6 -16.60 20.72 -53.42
N PHE A 7 -15.61 21.39 -52.83
CA PHE A 7 -14.45 20.73 -52.23
C PHE A 7 -14.86 20.16 -50.86
N SER A 8 -14.90 18.84 -50.71
CA SER A 8 -14.92 18.22 -49.38
C SER A 8 -13.50 18.20 -48.81
N ARG A 9 -13.31 18.84 -47.65
CA ARG A 9 -12.08 18.68 -46.86
C ARG A 9 -12.09 17.28 -46.24
N SER A 10 -11.18 16.41 -46.65
CA SER A 10 -10.92 15.14 -45.97
C SER A 10 -10.28 15.40 -44.60
N TYR A 11 -11.08 15.38 -43.55
CA TYR A 11 -10.56 15.22 -42.18
C TYR A 11 -10.16 13.76 -41.98
N LEU A 12 -8.86 13.48 -42.06
CA LEU A 12 -8.28 12.24 -41.56
C LEU A 12 -8.43 12.22 -40.03
N LEU A 13 -9.40 11.44 -39.53
CA LEU A 13 -9.37 11.01 -38.13
C LEU A 13 -8.12 10.14 -37.93
N PRO A 14 -7.24 10.46 -36.97
CA PRO A 14 -6.22 9.50 -36.56
C PRO A 14 -6.93 8.35 -35.83
N VAL A 15 -6.86 7.15 -36.42
CA VAL A 15 -7.27 5.91 -35.74
C VAL A 15 -6.29 5.69 -34.58
N LEU A 16 -6.74 6.00 -33.36
CA LEU A 16 -6.00 5.71 -32.13
C LEU A 16 -5.99 4.19 -31.92
N VAL A 17 -4.92 3.55 -32.41
CA VAL A 17 -4.63 2.14 -32.13
C VAL A 17 -4.36 2.01 -30.64
N SER A 18 -5.33 1.45 -29.91
CA SER A 18 -5.23 1.17 -28.48
C SER A 18 -4.21 0.06 -28.24
N VAL A 19 -2.96 0.44 -27.97
CA VAL A 19 -1.87 -0.50 -27.71
C VAL A 19 -2.12 -1.23 -26.38
N PHE A 20 -2.30 -2.55 -26.48
CA PHE A 20 -2.35 -3.42 -25.31
C PHE A 20 -0.99 -3.46 -24.63
N SER A 21 -0.95 -3.09 -23.35
CA SER A 21 0.17 -3.40 -22.46
C SER A 21 -0.35 -3.46 -21.04
N ALA A 22 -0.18 -4.63 -20.44
CA ALA A 22 -0.89 -5.05 -19.26
C ALA A 22 0.01 -5.98 -18.45
N ALA A 23 0.88 -5.40 -17.62
CA ALA A 23 1.37 -6.03 -16.41
C ALA A 23 1.44 -4.95 -15.31
N GLY A 24 1.28 -5.37 -14.05
CA GLY A 24 0.88 -4.48 -12.95
C GLY A 24 -0.63 -4.26 -12.85
N GLY A 25 -1.42 -5.35 -12.82
CA GLY A 25 -2.90 -5.35 -12.85
C GLY A 25 -3.60 -4.46 -11.81
N CYS A 26 -2.96 -4.14 -10.67
CA CYS A 26 -3.49 -3.20 -9.68
C CYS A 26 -2.59 -1.97 -9.44
N ALA A 27 -1.57 -1.72 -10.27
CA ALA A 27 -0.54 -0.71 -9.95
C ALA A 27 -0.01 0.12 -11.14
N LYS A 28 -0.17 -0.31 -12.40
CA LYS A 28 0.13 0.40 -13.67
C LYS A 28 1.06 1.64 -13.58
N VAL A 29 2.31 1.44 -13.18
CA VAL A 29 3.28 2.50 -12.80
C VAL A 29 3.90 3.20 -14.03
N GLU A 30 4.15 4.52 -14.02
CA GLU A 30 4.68 5.30 -15.18
C GLU A 30 5.86 6.27 -14.85
N GLN A 31 6.41 7.09 -15.78
CA GLN A 31 7.86 7.40 -16.03
C GLN A 31 8.71 8.43 -15.21
N LYS A 32 10.00 8.07 -14.93
CA LYS A 32 11.28 8.75 -15.39
C LYS A 32 12.58 7.92 -15.11
N SER A 33 13.84 8.40 -15.28
CA SER A 33 15.06 7.51 -15.44
C SER A 33 16.28 7.70 -14.47
N ILE A 34 17.06 6.63 -14.10
CA ILE A 34 18.58 6.42 -14.19
C ILE A 34 19.29 5.46 -13.14
N GLY A 35 19.84 4.29 -13.56
CA GLY A 35 21.17 3.76 -13.12
C GLY A 35 21.38 3.00 -11.75
N GLY A 36 21.99 1.80 -11.79
CA GLY A 36 22.36 0.93 -10.62
C GLY A 36 23.81 1.12 -10.08
N THR A 37 24.46 0.20 -9.32
CA THR A 37 24.33 -1.28 -9.21
C THR A 37 25.02 -1.92 -7.95
N GLY A 38 24.42 -2.96 -7.32
CA GLY A 38 25.02 -4.11 -6.56
C GLY A 38 25.86 -3.88 -5.28
N GLY A 39 25.93 -4.73 -4.23
CA GLY A 39 25.35 -6.07 -3.91
C GLY A 39 26.41 -7.00 -3.21
N VAL A 40 26.16 -8.09 -2.44
CA VAL A 40 24.98 -8.81 -1.88
C VAL A 40 25.43 -9.77 -0.72
N GLY A 41 24.64 -9.97 0.37
CA GLY A 41 24.68 -11.19 1.25
C GLY A 41 24.97 -10.98 2.76
N GLY A 42 24.43 -11.74 3.73
CA GLY A 42 23.33 -12.74 3.69
C GLY A 42 23.10 -13.54 5.01
N ALA A 43 21.82 -13.76 5.37
CA ALA A 43 21.22 -14.82 6.22
C ALA A 43 21.60 -15.05 7.72
N GLY A 44 20.67 -14.67 8.64
CA GLY A 44 19.92 -15.54 9.59
C GLY A 44 20.58 -16.29 10.79
N PRO A 45 19.82 -16.71 11.86
CA PRO A 45 18.35 -16.70 11.93
C PRO A 45 17.61 -16.41 13.28
N MET A 46 16.29 -16.21 13.14
CA MET A 46 15.16 -16.50 14.07
C MET A 46 15.00 -15.95 15.51
N ARG A 47 13.71 -15.70 15.83
CA ARG A 47 13.00 -15.80 17.14
C ARG A 47 13.86 -15.87 18.41
N GLY A 48 13.79 -14.83 19.25
CA GLY A 48 14.17 -14.97 20.66
C GLY A 48 13.99 -13.71 21.50
N THR A 49 13.05 -13.76 22.46
CA THR A 49 13.11 -12.89 23.64
C THR A 49 14.34 -13.25 24.47
N ALA A 50 15.40 -12.43 24.40
CA ALA A 50 16.54 -12.55 25.31
C ALA A 50 17.23 -11.20 25.56
N GLY A 51 17.20 -10.78 26.82
CA GLY A 51 18.20 -9.97 27.51
C GLY A 51 18.93 -8.85 26.75
N ASN A 52 18.51 -7.61 27.01
CA ASN A 52 19.50 -6.60 27.37
C ASN A 52 19.13 -6.00 28.72
N THR A 53 19.98 -6.20 29.72
CA THR A 53 19.74 -5.83 31.14
C THR A 53 20.11 -4.37 31.43
N GLY A 54 19.85 -3.48 30.47
CA GLY A 54 19.69 -2.06 30.77
C GLY A 54 18.31 -1.83 31.41
N PRO A 55 18.16 -0.87 32.33
CA PRO A 55 16.84 -0.53 32.86
C PRO A 55 15.96 0.00 31.73
N ILE A 56 15.00 -0.81 31.29
CA ILE A 56 13.94 -0.35 30.38
C ILE A 56 13.17 0.73 31.13
N ALA A 57 13.29 1.98 30.67
CA ALA A 57 12.64 3.11 31.31
C ALA A 57 11.13 2.89 31.42
N THR A 58 10.57 3.14 32.59
CA THR A 58 9.13 3.05 32.82
C THR A 58 8.43 4.11 31.97
N PRO A 59 7.28 3.82 31.33
CA PRO A 59 6.54 4.84 30.58
C PRO A 59 6.10 5.99 31.51
N GLY A 60 6.82 7.10 31.45
CA GLY A 60 6.66 8.21 32.39
C GLY A 60 7.44 9.44 31.95
N SER A 61 6.93 10.61 32.34
CA SER A 61 7.56 11.90 32.02
C SER A 61 8.80 12.12 32.87
N CYS A 62 9.93 11.64 32.37
CA CYS A 62 11.24 12.07 32.85
C CYS A 62 11.47 13.56 32.47
N THR A 63 11.94 14.36 33.43
CA THR A 63 12.12 15.82 33.31
C THR A 63 13.57 16.24 33.06
N ALA A 64 14.52 15.34 33.27
CA ALA A 64 15.96 15.54 33.09
C ALA A 64 16.57 14.21 32.65
N CYS A 65 16.39 13.88 31.37
CA CYS A 65 16.75 12.58 30.81
C CYS A 65 18.15 12.60 30.19
N GLU A 66 18.84 11.47 30.25
CA GLU A 66 20.17 11.29 29.68
C GLU A 66 20.11 10.40 28.41
N ASP A 67 18.97 10.39 27.71
CA ASP A 67 18.82 9.63 26.45
C ASP A 67 19.76 10.20 25.37
N PHE A 68 19.97 11.52 25.41
CA PHE A 68 20.98 12.21 24.63
C PHE A 68 22.35 12.13 25.33
N PRO A 69 23.40 11.58 24.68
CA PRO A 69 24.73 11.48 25.26
C PRO A 69 25.40 12.87 25.33
N SER A 70 26.20 13.09 26.37
CA SER A 70 27.04 14.28 26.52
C SER A 70 28.22 14.32 25.55
N THR A 71 28.73 13.15 25.14
CA THR A 71 29.82 13.01 24.17
C THR A 71 29.28 13.05 22.73
N PRO A 72 29.82 13.89 21.83
CA PRO A 72 29.40 13.91 20.44
C PRO A 72 29.69 12.61 19.69
N ILE A 73 28.76 12.21 18.85
CA ILE A 73 28.88 11.05 17.96
C ILE A 73 29.64 11.48 16.70
N ILE A 74 30.75 10.82 16.39
CA ILE A 74 31.45 11.00 15.12
C ILE A 74 31.14 9.77 14.26
N ASP A 75 30.38 9.98 13.19
CA ASP A 75 30.09 8.96 12.20
C ASP A 75 31.38 8.50 11.49
N PRO A 76 31.53 7.23 11.07
CA PRO A 76 32.74 6.77 10.38
C PRO A 76 33.10 7.53 9.10
N SER A 77 32.15 8.25 8.49
CA SER A 77 32.40 9.14 7.34
C SER A 77 32.99 10.51 7.70
N ALA A 78 33.04 10.88 8.98
CA ALA A 78 33.55 12.15 9.48
C ALA A 78 34.96 12.02 10.09
N PRO A 79 35.81 13.06 9.99
CA PRO A 79 37.13 13.04 10.63
C PRO A 79 37.01 13.18 12.15
N ALA A 80 37.93 12.57 12.90
CA ALA A 80 37.91 12.57 14.37
C ALA A 80 37.97 13.98 15.01
N ASN A 81 38.50 14.99 14.30
CA ASN A 81 38.52 16.38 14.73
C ASN A 81 37.27 17.20 14.29
N ALA A 82 36.23 16.56 13.74
CA ALA A 82 34.99 17.22 13.33
C ALA A 82 34.41 18.22 14.35
N PRO A 83 34.43 17.99 15.67
CA PRO A 83 33.93 18.97 16.64
C PRO A 83 34.63 20.34 16.61
N SER A 84 35.94 20.40 16.34
CA SER A 84 36.67 21.67 16.27
C SER A 84 36.51 22.39 14.94
N MET A 85 35.89 21.74 13.95
CA MET A 85 35.65 22.28 12.61
C MET A 85 34.37 23.12 12.51
N PHE A 86 33.55 23.15 13.56
CA PHE A 86 32.33 23.98 13.68
C PHE A 86 32.48 25.02 14.79
N THR A 87 33.08 26.16 14.44
CA THR A 87 33.22 27.30 15.34
C THR A 87 32.13 28.35 15.08
N GLY A 88 31.67 29.01 16.15
CA GLY A 88 30.64 30.06 16.05
C GLY A 88 29.25 29.53 15.68
N ALA A 89 28.57 30.25 14.79
CA ALA A 89 27.20 29.98 14.37
C ALA A 89 27.11 29.71 12.85
N PRO A 90 26.02 29.10 12.35
CA PRO A 90 25.76 28.99 10.92
C PRO A 90 25.78 30.34 10.21
N SER A 91 26.20 30.34 8.95
CA SER A 91 26.11 31.56 8.13
C SER A 91 24.66 31.87 7.76
N ALA A 92 24.39 33.10 7.32
CA ALA A 92 23.06 33.52 6.87
C ALA A 92 22.64 32.94 5.50
N ALA A 93 23.41 31.98 4.95
CA ALA A 93 23.03 31.26 3.74
C ALA A 93 21.88 30.27 4.00
N GLU A 94 21.21 29.84 2.93
CA GLU A 94 20.22 28.75 3.01
C GLU A 94 20.88 27.47 3.55
N GLY A 95 20.19 26.77 4.44
CA GLY A 95 20.63 25.48 4.97
C GLY A 95 20.36 24.32 4.00
N PRO A 96 20.82 23.10 4.32
CA PRO A 96 20.53 21.92 3.52
C PRO A 96 19.04 21.57 3.62
N CYS A 97 18.44 21.06 2.55
CA CYS A 97 17.04 20.61 2.58
C CYS A 97 16.92 19.32 3.41
N VAL A 98 16.35 19.39 4.62
CA VAL A 98 16.07 18.20 5.44
C VAL A 98 14.81 17.53 4.93
N VAL A 99 14.96 16.29 4.47
CA VAL A 99 13.91 15.48 3.83
C VAL A 99 13.31 14.47 4.80
N GLU A 100 14.10 13.99 5.77
CA GLU A 100 13.66 13.10 6.83
C GLU A 100 14.30 13.55 8.16
N PRO A 101 13.55 13.62 9.28
CA PRO A 101 12.10 13.74 9.32
C PRO A 101 11.64 15.06 8.67
N GLU A 102 10.38 15.11 8.22
CA GLU A 102 9.76 16.39 7.86
C GLU A 102 9.43 17.20 9.13
N ASP A 103 9.30 18.52 9.01
CA ASP A 103 8.92 19.36 10.16
C ASP A 103 7.52 19.00 10.69
N ASP A 104 7.42 18.95 12.03
CA ASP A 104 6.22 18.54 12.77
C ASP A 104 5.88 17.04 12.64
N THR A 105 6.85 16.18 12.37
CA THR A 105 6.68 14.71 12.31
C THR A 105 6.29 14.11 13.67
N LEU A 106 5.37 13.14 13.67
CA LEU A 106 4.94 12.37 14.85
C LEU A 106 5.17 10.87 14.65
N PHE A 107 6.13 10.28 15.38
CA PHE A 107 6.44 8.85 15.27
C PHE A 107 5.63 7.99 16.25
N PRO A 108 5.09 6.82 15.86
CA PRO A 108 4.67 5.79 16.80
C PRO A 108 5.85 5.34 17.67
N LYS A 109 5.64 5.10 18.96
CA LYS A 109 6.76 4.74 19.87
C LYS A 109 7.41 3.38 19.57
N ASN A 110 6.78 2.51 18.79
CA ASN A 110 7.36 1.25 18.31
C ASN A 110 7.84 1.31 16.84
N TRP A 111 7.91 2.49 16.22
CA TRP A 111 8.36 2.62 14.84
C TRP A 111 9.88 2.51 14.66
N LEU A 112 10.30 2.49 13.39
CA LEU A 112 11.69 2.65 12.96
C LEU A 112 12.34 3.86 13.67
N ARG A 113 13.59 3.69 14.09
CA ARG A 113 14.40 4.78 14.65
C ARG A 113 14.51 5.96 13.68
N PRO A 114 14.45 7.22 14.15
CA PRO A 114 14.57 8.39 13.31
C PRO A 114 15.85 8.39 12.49
N ARG A 115 15.72 8.83 11.24
CA ARG A 115 16.81 9.05 10.30
C ARG A 115 16.80 10.51 9.89
N VAL A 116 17.94 11.16 10.02
CA VAL A 116 18.16 12.51 9.50
C VAL A 116 18.73 12.37 8.10
N ARG A 117 17.93 12.68 7.08
CA ARG A 117 18.35 12.70 5.68
C ARG A 117 18.17 14.09 5.13
N PHE A 118 19.15 14.58 4.38
CA PHE A 118 19.13 15.91 3.80
C PHE A 118 19.76 15.94 2.41
N THR A 119 19.52 17.02 1.67
CA THR A 119 20.14 17.28 0.36
C THR A 119 20.69 18.70 0.32
N GLY A 120 21.52 19.02 -0.68
CA GLY A 120 22.10 20.37 -0.84
C GLY A 120 23.29 20.70 0.05
N ALA A 121 23.80 19.77 0.88
CA ALA A 121 25.01 19.99 1.68
C ALA A 121 26.28 20.18 0.84
N GLY A 122 26.32 19.62 -0.37
CA GLY A 122 27.49 19.59 -1.25
C GLY A 122 28.35 18.33 -1.06
N PRO A 123 29.04 17.82 -2.09
CA PRO A 123 29.78 16.56 -2.00
C PRO A 123 30.89 16.59 -0.94
N GLY A 124 30.94 15.56 -0.08
CA GLY A 124 31.97 15.39 0.95
C GLY A 124 32.00 16.49 2.02
N LYS A 125 30.98 17.36 2.09
CA LYS A 125 30.91 18.41 3.11
C LYS A 125 30.56 17.81 4.47
N LEU A 126 31.30 18.22 5.48
CA LEU A 126 31.02 17.85 6.85
C LEU A 126 29.75 18.57 7.34
N VAL A 127 28.90 17.83 8.05
CA VAL A 127 27.63 18.29 8.59
C VAL A 127 27.56 17.99 10.09
N LYS A 128 27.12 18.97 10.86
CA LYS A 128 26.78 18.86 12.28
C LYS A 128 25.26 18.73 12.41
N ILE A 129 24.82 17.64 13.00
CA ILE A 129 23.43 17.41 13.38
C ILE A 129 23.33 17.60 14.89
N THR A 130 22.42 18.45 15.37
CA THR A 130 22.11 18.56 16.80
C THR A 130 20.64 18.28 17.06
N MET A 131 20.33 17.54 18.11
CA MET A 131 18.98 17.30 18.60
C MET A 131 18.84 17.80 20.03
N ASP A 132 17.89 18.72 20.22
CA ASP A 132 17.65 19.42 21.49
C ASP A 132 16.18 19.24 21.90
N ALA A 133 15.93 18.99 23.19
CA ALA A 133 14.60 18.81 23.75
C ALA A 133 14.58 19.24 25.23
N THR A 134 13.50 19.90 25.64
CA THR A 134 13.37 20.61 26.94
C THR A 134 13.52 19.74 28.18
N ASN A 135 13.33 18.42 28.05
CA ASN A 135 13.47 17.45 29.13
C ASN A 135 14.74 16.58 29.05
N GLN A 136 15.70 16.89 28.17
CA GLN A 136 16.99 16.20 28.07
C GLN A 136 18.09 17.04 28.73
N VAL A 137 19.02 16.40 29.43
CA VAL A 137 20.15 17.06 30.11
C VAL A 137 21.20 17.53 29.11
N ASN A 138 21.40 16.77 28.02
CA ASN A 138 22.40 17.03 26.99
C ASN A 138 21.72 17.34 25.65
N VAL A 139 22.43 18.06 24.78
CA VAL A 139 22.08 18.16 23.35
C VAL A 139 22.83 17.08 22.59
N LEU A 140 22.12 16.09 22.03
CA LEU A 140 22.74 15.09 21.18
C LEU A 140 23.40 15.81 20.00
N THR A 141 24.69 15.58 19.80
CA THR A 141 25.46 16.14 18.69
C THR A 141 26.07 15.00 17.89
N ALA A 142 25.85 14.99 16.57
CA ALA A 142 26.44 14.05 15.64
C ALA A 142 27.15 14.78 14.49
N TYR A 143 28.23 14.20 13.97
CA TYR A 143 28.98 14.70 12.82
C TYR A 143 29.07 13.63 11.74
N THR A 144 28.79 13.99 10.47
CA THR A 144 28.83 13.07 9.32
C THR A 144 29.22 13.80 8.04
N THR A 145 29.75 13.09 7.03
CA THR A 145 29.84 13.59 5.63
C THR A 145 28.84 12.89 4.70
N SER A 146 28.09 11.91 5.22
CA SER A 146 26.94 11.28 4.56
C SER A 146 25.77 12.26 4.45
N ASP A 147 24.93 12.10 3.41
CA ASP A 147 23.65 12.81 3.29
C ASP A 147 22.55 12.26 4.23
N THR A 148 22.88 11.18 4.93
CA THR A 148 21.98 10.35 5.73
C THR A 148 22.69 9.91 7.01
N TRP A 149 22.08 10.18 8.17
CA TRP A 149 22.52 9.70 9.49
C TRP A 149 21.34 9.04 10.21
N VAL A 150 21.52 7.83 10.74
CA VAL A 150 20.47 7.09 11.45
C VAL A 150 20.75 7.16 12.96
N MET A 151 19.78 7.61 13.74
CA MET A 151 19.90 7.71 15.21
C MET A 151 20.31 6.35 15.81
N PRO A 152 21.30 6.26 16.72
CA PRO A 152 21.64 5.02 17.42
C PRO A 152 20.43 4.36 18.10
N LYS A 153 20.39 3.03 18.07
CA LYS A 153 19.21 2.25 18.46
C LYS A 153 18.92 2.33 19.96
N ASP A 154 19.96 2.31 20.77
CA ASP A 154 19.93 2.54 22.22
C ASP A 154 19.33 3.91 22.59
N ILE A 155 19.78 4.98 21.91
CA ILE A 155 19.22 6.33 22.08
C ILE A 155 17.72 6.33 21.74
N TRP A 156 17.32 5.76 20.59
CA TRP A 156 15.91 5.70 20.20
C TRP A 156 15.05 4.93 21.20
N LEU A 157 15.53 3.77 21.68
CA LEU A 157 14.78 2.87 22.56
C LEU A 157 14.30 3.56 23.85
N ASN A 158 15.09 4.50 24.38
CA ASN A 158 14.73 5.30 25.54
C ASN A 158 13.93 6.55 25.14
N LEU A 159 14.49 7.37 24.24
CA LEU A 159 13.92 8.65 23.77
C LEU A 159 12.45 8.52 23.38
N ARG A 160 12.09 7.46 22.68
CA ARG A 160 10.73 7.25 22.16
C ARG A 160 9.64 7.18 23.23
N ASN A 161 10.01 6.88 24.48
CA ASN A 161 9.08 6.82 25.62
C ASN A 161 8.97 8.17 26.36
N HIS A 162 10.04 8.95 26.39
CA HIS A 162 10.09 10.23 27.09
C HIS A 162 9.52 11.38 26.23
N GLN A 163 9.73 11.35 24.92
CA GLN A 163 9.45 12.47 24.00
C GLN A 163 8.02 12.48 23.43
N THR A 164 7.04 12.16 24.27
CA THR A 164 5.62 12.02 23.87
C THR A 164 4.85 13.34 23.81
N LYS A 165 5.33 14.37 24.49
CA LYS A 165 4.72 15.71 24.57
C LYS A 165 5.59 16.77 23.89
N GLU A 166 6.83 16.88 24.35
CA GLU A 166 7.80 17.87 23.90
C GLU A 166 8.40 17.49 22.54
N TYR A 167 8.79 18.50 21.76
CA TYR A 167 9.46 18.30 20.48
C TYR A 167 10.98 18.16 20.66
N VAL A 168 11.55 17.23 19.89
CA VAL A 168 12.97 17.21 19.55
C VAL A 168 13.19 18.17 18.38
N ASN A 169 13.95 19.24 18.63
CA ASN A 169 14.39 20.20 17.63
C ASN A 169 15.67 19.70 16.99
N VAL A 170 15.61 19.34 15.71
CA VAL A 170 16.76 18.90 14.90
C VAL A 170 17.30 20.11 14.15
N THR A 171 18.60 20.42 14.32
CA THR A 171 19.32 21.38 13.47
C THR A 171 20.36 20.63 12.64
N VAL A 172 20.41 20.90 11.34
CA VAL A 172 21.37 20.32 10.38
C VAL A 172 22.19 21.45 9.80
N TRP A 173 23.46 21.55 10.19
CA TRP A 173 24.38 22.64 9.84
C TRP A 173 25.54 22.12 8.96
N VAL A 174 25.68 22.69 7.76
CA VAL A 174 26.81 22.39 6.84
C VAL A 174 28.02 23.21 7.22
N GLN A 175 29.21 22.60 7.27
CA GLN A 175 30.45 23.29 7.64
C GLN A 175 30.74 24.49 6.72
N GLY A 176 30.83 25.69 7.30
CA GLY A 176 31.02 26.95 6.57
C GLY A 176 29.77 27.47 5.83
N GLY A 177 28.63 26.78 5.95
CA GLY A 177 27.35 27.13 5.34
C GLY A 177 26.26 27.46 6.35
N GLY A 178 25.03 27.53 5.83
CA GLY A 178 23.81 27.72 6.62
C GLY A 178 23.37 26.44 7.34
N ALA A 179 22.28 26.58 8.11
CA ALA A 179 21.67 25.47 8.83
C ALA A 179 20.15 25.47 8.66
N SER A 180 19.58 24.26 8.61
CA SER A 180 18.14 24.04 8.55
C SER A 180 17.63 23.46 9.86
N LYS A 181 16.37 23.73 10.18
CA LYS A 181 15.71 23.23 11.39
C LYS A 181 14.42 22.51 11.02
N VAL A 182 14.20 21.37 11.65
CA VAL A 182 12.93 20.63 11.67
C VAL A 182 12.71 20.11 13.08
N ARG A 183 11.48 19.76 13.44
CA ARG A 183 11.16 19.15 14.73
C ARG A 183 10.28 17.91 14.60
N PHE A 184 10.47 16.96 15.51
CA PHE A 184 9.64 15.77 15.62
C PHE A 184 9.33 15.44 17.08
N ARG A 185 8.36 14.56 17.32
CA ARG A 185 8.12 13.93 18.63
C ARG A 185 7.57 12.52 18.48
N THR A 186 7.37 11.80 19.58
CA THR A 186 6.68 10.50 19.55
C THR A 186 5.23 10.62 20.00
N ALA A 187 4.41 9.65 19.60
CA ALA A 187 3.08 9.46 20.14
C ALA A 187 3.15 8.63 21.45
N PRO A 188 2.23 8.84 22.40
CA PRO A 188 2.09 7.96 23.57
C PRO A 188 1.66 6.53 23.20
N THR A 189 1.24 6.29 21.95
CA THR A 189 0.68 5.06 21.41
C THR A 189 1.63 4.34 20.45
N THR A 190 1.39 3.04 20.26
CA THR A 190 2.03 2.20 19.23
C THR A 190 1.20 2.16 17.95
N ALA A 191 1.81 1.76 16.84
CA ALA A 191 1.10 1.23 15.67
C ALA A 191 1.11 -0.31 15.76
N GLY A 192 -0.06 -0.95 15.59
CA GLY A 192 -0.22 -2.40 15.69
C GLY A 192 -0.07 -3.12 14.36
N GLY A 193 -0.13 -4.45 14.38
CA GLY A 193 -0.09 -5.31 13.19
C GLY A 193 1.27 -5.39 12.47
N ASN A 194 1.26 -6.12 11.36
CA ASN A 194 2.40 -6.39 10.48
C ASN A 194 2.01 -6.05 9.03
N LEU A 195 3.00 -5.80 8.17
CA LEU A 195 2.77 -5.37 6.80
C LEU A 195 3.24 -6.41 5.80
N VAL A 196 2.47 -6.58 4.73
CA VAL A 196 2.86 -7.32 3.52
C VAL A 196 2.56 -6.43 2.31
N PHE A 197 3.54 -6.19 1.46
CA PHE A 197 3.43 -5.30 0.29
C PHE A 197 4.00 -5.95 -0.97
N TRP A 198 3.58 -5.45 -2.13
CA TRP A 198 4.07 -5.94 -3.42
C TRP A 198 5.34 -5.19 -3.80
N ALA A 199 6.43 -5.93 -4.01
CA ALA A 199 7.70 -5.42 -4.49
C ALA A 199 7.93 -5.92 -5.92
N ALA A 200 8.00 -5.01 -6.89
CA ALA A 200 8.09 -5.34 -8.30
C ALA A 200 9.36 -4.80 -8.94
N ARG A 201 10.02 -5.61 -9.79
CA ARG A 201 11.22 -5.19 -10.52
C ARG A 201 10.82 -4.28 -11.69
N PRO A 202 11.14 -2.98 -11.66
CA PRO A 202 10.61 -2.02 -12.64
C PRO A 202 11.09 -2.28 -14.07
N ALA A 203 12.25 -2.94 -14.25
CA ALA A 203 12.73 -3.37 -15.56
C ALA A 203 11.81 -4.41 -16.24
N THR A 204 10.98 -5.14 -15.47
CA THR A 204 10.18 -6.27 -15.95
C THR A 204 8.66 -6.09 -15.77
N VAL A 205 8.18 -4.97 -15.20
CA VAL A 205 6.74 -4.81 -14.88
C VAL A 205 5.80 -4.75 -16.07
N ASP A 206 6.29 -4.60 -17.30
CA ASP A 206 5.51 -4.66 -18.55
C ASP A 206 5.74 -5.99 -19.32
N SER A 207 6.25 -7.05 -18.66
CA SER A 207 6.51 -8.36 -19.29
C SER A 207 5.22 -8.99 -19.84
N ASP A 208 5.26 -9.46 -21.10
CA ASP A 208 4.14 -10.18 -21.71
C ASP A 208 3.89 -11.52 -20.98
N PRO A 209 2.67 -11.77 -20.45
CA PRO A 209 2.29 -13.03 -19.80
C PRO A 209 2.54 -14.30 -20.61
N HIS A 210 2.47 -14.22 -21.95
CA HIS A 210 2.73 -15.35 -22.83
C HIS A 210 4.20 -15.80 -22.81
N LEU A 211 5.13 -14.92 -22.44
CA LEU A 211 6.54 -15.26 -22.19
C LEU A 211 6.75 -16.06 -20.89
N CYS A 212 5.74 -16.11 -20.03
CA CYS A 212 5.79 -16.77 -18.71
C CYS A 212 4.87 -17.99 -18.60
N ARG A 213 4.23 -18.39 -19.70
CA ARG A 213 3.32 -19.55 -19.79
C ARG A 213 3.87 -20.64 -20.70
N PRO A 214 3.50 -21.92 -20.49
CA PRO A 214 3.94 -23.02 -21.34
C PRO A 214 3.72 -22.75 -22.84
N PRO A 215 4.68 -23.12 -23.72
CA PRO A 215 5.85 -23.96 -23.45
C PRO A 215 7.04 -23.23 -22.79
N ASN A 216 6.95 -21.91 -22.57
CA ASN A 216 8.04 -21.15 -21.95
C ASN A 216 8.14 -21.48 -20.43
N PRO A 217 9.35 -21.62 -19.87
CA PRO A 217 9.54 -21.68 -18.42
C PRO A 217 9.14 -20.35 -17.77
N LEU A 218 8.88 -20.34 -16.46
CA LEU A 218 8.44 -19.16 -15.69
C LEU A 218 9.37 -17.92 -15.82
N GLY A 219 10.61 -18.12 -16.26
CA GLY A 219 11.39 -17.12 -16.99
C GLY A 219 11.47 -15.74 -16.33
N VAL A 220 11.11 -14.70 -17.07
CA VAL A 220 11.12 -13.31 -16.60
C VAL A 220 10.16 -13.08 -15.42
N CYS A 221 8.99 -13.71 -15.41
CA CYS A 221 8.00 -13.52 -14.33
C CYS A 221 8.43 -14.14 -13.00
N ALA A 222 9.19 -15.26 -13.02
CA ALA A 222 9.64 -15.96 -11.80
C ALA A 222 10.31 -15.05 -10.76
N THR A 223 10.93 -13.96 -11.21
CA THR A 223 11.56 -12.95 -10.34
C THR A 223 11.08 -11.52 -10.61
N GLY A 224 10.01 -11.36 -11.40
CA GLY A 224 9.48 -10.05 -11.79
C GLY A 224 8.77 -9.30 -10.65
N SER A 225 8.23 -10.03 -9.68
CA SER A 225 7.73 -9.47 -8.42
C SER A 225 7.64 -10.50 -7.30
N GLU A 226 7.54 -10.02 -6.07
CA GLU A 226 7.36 -10.79 -4.84
C GLU A 226 6.46 -10.02 -3.86
N LEU A 227 5.94 -10.72 -2.85
CA LEU A 227 5.43 -10.09 -1.64
C LEU A 227 6.57 -10.02 -0.61
N ARG A 228 6.81 -8.82 -0.08
CA ARG A 228 7.71 -8.59 1.05
C ARG A 228 6.92 -8.25 2.30
N GLY A 229 7.44 -8.61 3.47
CA GLY A 229 6.82 -8.32 4.74
C GLY A 229 7.82 -7.86 5.80
N PHE A 230 7.28 -7.19 6.82
CA PHE A 230 7.98 -6.74 8.02
C PHE A 230 6.98 -6.43 9.15
N SER A 231 7.46 -6.52 10.38
CA SER A 231 6.72 -6.14 11.59
C SER A 231 6.95 -4.68 11.91
N VAL A 232 6.02 -4.03 12.62
CA VAL A 232 6.20 -2.64 13.03
C VAL A 232 7.44 -2.50 13.93
N GLY A 233 8.45 -1.77 13.43
CA GLY A 233 9.72 -1.53 14.10
C GLY A 233 10.91 -2.31 13.54
N ASP A 234 10.69 -3.28 12.65
CA ASP A 234 11.77 -4.06 12.04
C ASP A 234 12.62 -3.20 11.09
N GLU A 235 13.95 -3.20 11.28
CA GLU A 235 14.88 -2.35 10.51
C GLU A 235 15.22 -2.86 9.10
N SER A 236 14.57 -3.94 8.63
CA SER A 236 14.63 -4.39 7.23
C SER A 236 13.26 -4.92 6.76
N THR A 237 13.20 -5.52 5.57
CA THR A 237 12.04 -6.24 5.04
C THR A 237 12.52 -7.56 4.44
N ILE A 238 11.70 -8.61 4.44
CA ILE A 238 12.04 -9.92 3.86
C ILE A 238 11.02 -10.35 2.79
N PRO A 239 11.42 -11.11 1.75
CA PRO A 239 10.46 -11.81 0.89
C PRO A 239 9.66 -12.83 1.72
N VAL A 240 8.33 -12.71 1.71
CA VAL A 240 7.42 -13.66 2.38
C VAL A 240 6.77 -14.64 1.41
N LEU A 241 6.63 -14.23 0.14
CA LEU A 241 6.14 -15.06 -0.96
C LEU A 241 6.73 -14.59 -2.30
N THR A 242 7.45 -15.47 -2.98
CA THR A 242 7.89 -15.31 -4.38
C THR A 242 6.98 -16.12 -5.31
N ILE A 243 6.88 -15.73 -6.59
CA ILE A 243 6.03 -16.41 -7.58
C ILE A 243 6.26 -17.94 -7.66
N PRO A 244 7.51 -18.45 -7.70
CA PRO A 244 7.76 -19.90 -7.79
C PRO A 244 7.41 -20.70 -6.52
N GLN A 245 7.16 -20.04 -5.38
CA GLN A 245 6.77 -20.74 -4.14
C GLN A 245 5.29 -21.11 -4.11
N VAL A 246 4.44 -20.47 -4.93
CA VAL A 246 2.98 -20.67 -4.90
C VAL A 246 2.62 -22.10 -5.33
N LYS A 247 1.98 -22.85 -4.43
CA LYS A 247 1.61 -24.26 -4.63
C LYS A 247 0.21 -24.45 -5.20
N GLN A 248 -0.70 -23.47 -5.02
CA GLN A 248 -2.02 -23.50 -5.65
C GLN A 248 -1.87 -23.06 -7.13
N PRO A 249 -2.21 -23.88 -8.12
CA PRO A 249 -2.17 -23.45 -9.52
C PRO A 249 -3.23 -22.37 -9.79
N SER A 250 -2.92 -21.51 -10.75
CA SER A 250 -3.88 -20.66 -11.45
C SER A 250 -4.48 -21.43 -12.65
N ARG A 251 -5.18 -20.75 -13.55
CA ARG A 251 -5.65 -21.30 -14.83
C ARG A 251 -5.48 -20.28 -15.96
N SER A 252 -5.04 -20.75 -17.12
CA SER A 252 -4.94 -19.96 -18.36
C SER A 252 -6.31 -19.59 -18.93
N ASP A 253 -6.31 -18.79 -20.00
CA ASP A 253 -7.52 -18.42 -20.76
C ASP A 253 -8.20 -19.61 -21.44
N SER A 254 -7.51 -20.75 -21.56
CA SER A 254 -8.06 -22.02 -22.07
C SER A 254 -8.70 -22.91 -21.00
N GLY A 255 -8.80 -22.42 -19.76
CA GLY A 255 -9.29 -23.16 -18.59
C GLY A 255 -8.28 -24.11 -17.96
N ASN A 256 -7.23 -24.48 -18.68
CA ASN A 256 -6.17 -25.38 -18.21
C ASN A 256 -5.44 -24.82 -16.99
N ALA A 257 -5.06 -25.70 -16.07
CA ALA A 257 -4.20 -25.33 -14.94
C ALA A 257 -2.87 -24.74 -15.44
N ALA A 258 -2.43 -23.66 -14.80
CA ALA A 258 -1.22 -22.92 -15.14
C ALA A 258 -0.49 -22.52 -13.84
N PRO A 259 0.85 -22.39 -13.85
CA PRO A 259 1.55 -21.78 -12.74
C PRO A 259 1.13 -20.31 -12.61
N VAL A 260 1.17 -19.78 -11.38
CA VAL A 260 1.02 -18.35 -11.12
C VAL A 260 2.18 -17.58 -11.76
N ILE A 261 1.89 -16.39 -12.27
CA ILE A 261 2.88 -15.47 -12.86
C ILE A 261 2.82 -14.05 -12.27
N CYS A 262 1.85 -13.76 -11.39
CA CYS A 262 1.81 -12.53 -10.60
C CYS A 262 1.28 -12.80 -9.17
N VAL A 263 1.88 -12.17 -8.16
CA VAL A 263 1.43 -12.21 -6.75
C VAL A 263 0.94 -10.85 -6.23
N GLY A 264 0.79 -9.86 -7.11
CA GLY A 264 0.22 -8.55 -6.76
C GLY A 264 -1.29 -8.60 -6.53
N CYS A 265 -1.93 -7.45 -6.28
CA CYS A 265 -3.36 -7.39 -5.97
C CYS A 265 -3.75 -8.23 -4.72
N HIS A 266 -2.84 -8.38 -3.76
CA HIS A 266 -3.03 -9.23 -2.59
C HIS A 266 -3.85 -8.57 -1.48
N SER A 267 -4.38 -9.39 -0.59
CA SER A 267 -5.08 -8.99 0.63
C SER A 267 -4.96 -10.08 1.69
N GLY A 268 -4.89 -9.68 2.97
CA GLY A 268 -4.78 -10.63 4.07
C GLY A 268 -6.08 -11.37 4.33
N MET A 269 -5.98 -12.64 4.67
CA MET A 269 -7.11 -13.44 5.16
C MET A 269 -7.19 -13.33 6.69
N PRO A 270 -8.38 -13.48 7.32
CA PRO A 270 -8.48 -13.47 8.78
C PRO A 270 -7.69 -14.57 9.48
N ASP A 271 -7.42 -15.69 8.79
CA ASP A 271 -6.34 -16.62 9.17
C ASP A 271 -4.98 -15.96 8.86
N THR A 272 -4.36 -15.39 9.89
CA THR A 272 -3.20 -14.48 9.86
C THR A 272 -2.00 -14.92 9.02
N GLY A 273 -1.88 -16.22 8.74
CA GLY A 273 -0.80 -16.79 7.94
C GLY A 273 -0.97 -16.73 6.42
N TYR A 274 -2.13 -16.27 5.91
CA TYR A 274 -2.50 -16.43 4.50
C TYR A 274 -2.89 -15.11 3.83
N VAL A 275 -2.58 -15.03 2.53
CA VAL A 275 -3.10 -14.04 1.61
C VAL A 275 -3.96 -14.70 0.54
N THR A 276 -4.90 -13.94 0.00
CA THR A 276 -5.43 -14.16 -1.34
C THR A 276 -4.91 -13.05 -2.25
N PHE A 277 -4.55 -13.39 -3.48
CA PHE A 277 -4.11 -12.43 -4.49
C PHE A 277 -4.72 -12.77 -5.85
N VAL A 278 -4.67 -11.83 -6.79
CA VAL A 278 -5.17 -12.02 -8.16
C VAL A 278 -3.98 -12.19 -9.09
N ASP A 279 -3.86 -13.38 -9.68
CA ASP A 279 -2.87 -13.68 -10.71
C ASP A 279 -3.15 -12.86 -11.98
N HIS A 280 -2.23 -12.92 -12.94
CA HIS A 280 -2.38 -12.22 -14.20
C HIS A 280 -3.62 -12.66 -15.00
N TYR A 281 -3.99 -11.88 -16.03
CA TYR A 281 -5.02 -12.19 -17.04
C TYR A 281 -5.14 -13.72 -17.31
N PRO A 282 -6.29 -14.35 -17.03
CA PRO A 282 -7.61 -13.73 -16.96
C PRO A 282 -8.05 -13.34 -15.54
N TRP A 283 -7.13 -12.91 -14.67
CA TRP A 283 -7.43 -12.34 -13.34
C TRP A 283 -8.15 -13.32 -12.42
N ARG A 284 -7.53 -14.48 -12.18
CA ARG A 284 -8.04 -15.50 -11.26
C ARG A 284 -7.40 -15.35 -9.90
N ALA A 285 -8.14 -15.65 -8.84
CA ALA A 285 -7.62 -15.52 -7.49
C ALA A 285 -6.98 -16.82 -6.99
N VAL A 286 -6.00 -16.67 -6.10
CA VAL A 286 -5.14 -17.74 -5.58
C VAL A 286 -4.87 -17.50 -4.10
N THR A 287 -4.88 -18.57 -3.29
CA THR A 287 -4.48 -18.52 -1.87
C THR A 287 -3.02 -18.95 -1.70
N ALA A 288 -2.32 -18.31 -0.77
CA ALA A 288 -0.95 -18.68 -0.41
C ALA A 288 -0.62 -18.32 1.05
N SER A 289 0.12 -19.18 1.74
CA SER A 289 0.73 -18.86 3.03
C SER A 289 1.93 -17.90 2.87
N VAL A 290 2.05 -16.96 3.80
CA VAL A 290 3.17 -16.00 3.94
C VAL A 290 4.02 -16.26 5.20
N GLN A 291 3.83 -17.41 5.87
CA GLN A 291 4.42 -17.72 7.18
C GLN A 291 5.90 -18.12 7.16
N GLY A 292 6.50 -18.31 5.98
CA GLY A 292 7.91 -18.70 5.83
C GLY A 292 8.18 -20.20 5.75
N GLY A 293 9.48 -20.51 5.65
CA GLY A 293 10.00 -21.87 5.66
C GLY A 293 9.35 -22.78 4.61
N THR A 294 9.05 -24.01 5.00
CA THR A 294 8.36 -24.99 4.15
C THR A 294 6.88 -24.66 3.90
N SER A 295 6.31 -23.72 4.68
CA SER A 295 4.90 -23.34 4.59
C SER A 295 4.63 -22.25 3.55
N SER A 296 5.60 -21.37 3.25
CA SER A 296 5.45 -20.33 2.21
C SER A 296 4.86 -20.89 0.91
N GLY A 297 3.87 -20.18 0.39
CA GLY A 297 3.14 -20.54 -0.84
C GLY A 297 2.19 -21.74 -0.72
N ALA A 298 2.05 -22.36 0.46
CA ALA A 298 1.06 -23.42 0.67
C ALA A 298 -0.38 -22.92 0.45
N VAL A 299 -1.21 -23.79 -0.11
CA VAL A 299 -2.66 -23.58 -0.30
C VAL A 299 -3.34 -23.37 1.06
N PHE A 300 -4.41 -22.58 1.10
CA PHE A 300 -5.25 -22.47 2.29
C PHE A 300 -5.85 -23.84 2.67
N PRO A 301 -5.63 -24.35 3.90
CA PRO A 301 -5.69 -25.79 4.18
C PRO A 301 -7.10 -26.38 4.18
N THR A 302 -8.13 -25.58 4.41
CA THR A 302 -9.53 -26.02 4.39
C THR A 302 -10.23 -25.72 3.05
N GLN A 303 -9.52 -25.18 2.05
CA GLN A 303 -10.10 -24.87 0.75
C GLN A 303 -10.71 -26.11 0.09
N THR A 304 -12.00 -26.03 -0.22
CA THR A 304 -12.76 -27.10 -0.87
C THR A 304 -12.64 -27.02 -2.41
N PRO A 305 -12.87 -28.12 -3.16
CA PRO A 305 -12.98 -28.07 -4.62
C PRO A 305 -14.07 -27.11 -5.12
N GLY A 306 -15.18 -26.98 -4.39
CA GLY A 306 -16.23 -26.01 -4.69
C GLY A 306 -15.74 -24.57 -4.54
N GLY A 307 -15.13 -24.25 -3.40
CA GLY A 307 -14.55 -22.92 -3.14
C GLY A 307 -13.40 -22.57 -4.08
N LEU A 308 -12.54 -23.52 -4.43
CA LEU A 308 -11.49 -23.34 -5.45
C LEU A 308 -12.08 -22.99 -6.81
N THR A 309 -13.20 -23.60 -7.19
CA THR A 309 -13.90 -23.31 -8.46
C THR A 309 -14.40 -21.86 -8.50
N ALA A 310 -14.97 -21.36 -7.40
CA ALA A 310 -15.41 -19.96 -7.30
C ALA A 310 -14.22 -18.99 -7.31
N LEU A 311 -13.18 -19.27 -6.53
CA LEU A 311 -11.95 -18.47 -6.46
C LEU A 311 -11.25 -18.39 -7.84
N GLN A 312 -11.30 -19.45 -8.64
CA GLN A 312 -10.70 -19.50 -9.97
C GLN A 312 -11.61 -18.98 -11.10
N LEU A 313 -12.75 -18.36 -10.82
CA LEU A 313 -13.44 -17.55 -11.85
C LEU A 313 -12.49 -16.46 -12.39
N PRO A 314 -12.53 -16.14 -13.70
CA PRO A 314 -11.78 -15.01 -14.24
C PRO A 314 -12.43 -13.66 -13.91
N GLY A 315 -11.61 -12.60 -13.90
CA GLY A 315 -12.06 -11.22 -13.76
C GLY A 315 -12.16 -10.69 -12.33
N TRP A 316 -11.59 -11.39 -11.34
CA TRP A 316 -11.58 -10.95 -9.95
C TRP A 316 -10.76 -9.67 -9.74
N GLY A 317 -11.15 -8.89 -8.73
CA GLY A 317 -10.34 -7.84 -8.12
C GLY A 317 -9.76 -8.32 -6.79
N PRO A 318 -8.99 -7.47 -6.07
CA PRO A 318 -8.56 -7.79 -4.71
C PRO A 318 -9.75 -8.13 -3.81
N PHE A 319 -9.55 -9.09 -2.93
CA PHE A 319 -10.57 -9.56 -2.00
C PHE A 319 -10.54 -8.79 -0.69
N THR A 320 -11.71 -8.62 -0.07
CA THR A 320 -11.85 -8.21 1.32
C THR A 320 -12.59 -9.29 2.11
N TYR A 321 -12.33 -9.35 3.41
CA TYR A 321 -12.80 -10.39 4.31
C TYR A 321 -13.30 -9.75 5.60
N ASN A 322 -14.21 -10.42 6.28
CA ASN A 322 -14.62 -10.06 7.63
C ASN A 322 -14.32 -11.25 8.57
N LYS A 323 -13.78 -10.96 9.76
CA LYS A 323 -13.34 -11.96 10.75
C LYS A 323 -14.43 -12.44 11.71
N ALA A 324 -15.66 -11.93 11.61
CA ALA A 324 -16.75 -12.32 12.48
C ALA A 324 -17.13 -13.80 12.25
N PRO A 325 -17.44 -14.58 13.31
CA PRO A 325 -17.75 -16.01 13.18
C PRO A 325 -18.88 -16.36 12.21
N LYS A 326 -19.79 -15.42 11.90
CA LYS A 326 -20.86 -15.60 10.89
C LYS A 326 -20.32 -15.77 9.46
N PHE A 327 -19.17 -15.17 9.17
CA PHE A 327 -18.56 -15.12 7.84
C PHE A 327 -17.21 -15.86 7.77
N TRP A 328 -16.64 -16.23 8.93
CA TRP A 328 -15.35 -16.88 9.06
C TRP A 328 -15.37 -18.00 10.12
N SER A 329 -15.95 -19.14 9.75
CA SER A 329 -15.98 -20.39 10.52
C SER A 329 -15.78 -21.61 9.62
N ALA A 330 -15.72 -22.81 10.20
CA ALA A 330 -15.81 -24.04 9.42
C ALA A 330 -17.10 -24.05 8.56
N GLY A 331 -16.97 -24.45 7.29
CA GLY A 331 -18.03 -24.39 6.26
C GLY A 331 -18.31 -23.00 5.69
N MET A 332 -17.78 -21.93 6.28
CA MET A 332 -18.13 -20.53 5.98
C MET A 332 -16.87 -19.65 5.99
N ARG A 333 -16.20 -19.54 4.83
CA ARG A 333 -15.04 -18.66 4.65
C ARG A 333 -15.33 -17.68 3.53
N ILE A 334 -16.04 -16.61 3.89
CA ILE A 334 -16.59 -15.65 2.94
C ILE A 334 -15.58 -14.56 2.60
N GLY A 335 -15.28 -14.41 1.32
CA GLY A 335 -14.53 -13.27 0.77
C GLY A 335 -15.38 -12.51 -0.25
N VAL A 336 -15.23 -11.18 -0.30
CA VAL A 336 -15.96 -10.29 -1.22
C VAL A 336 -14.95 -9.62 -2.16
N ALA A 337 -15.28 -9.54 -3.45
CA ALA A 337 -14.47 -8.88 -4.47
C ALA A 337 -15.36 -8.35 -5.61
N GLY A 338 -14.83 -7.43 -6.42
CA GLY A 338 -15.43 -7.17 -7.73
C GLY A 338 -15.20 -8.35 -8.67
N LEU A 339 -16.14 -8.62 -9.58
CA LEU A 339 -16.10 -9.72 -10.56
C LEU A 339 -16.45 -9.23 -11.97
N GLY A 340 -15.50 -9.40 -12.91
CA GLY A 340 -15.69 -9.05 -14.32
C GLY A 340 -16.73 -9.89 -15.07
N LEU A 341 -17.05 -11.11 -14.61
CA LEU A 341 -18.08 -11.93 -15.27
C LEU A 341 -19.50 -11.39 -15.03
N ALA A 342 -20.29 -11.31 -16.10
CA ALA A 342 -21.71 -10.96 -16.03
C ALA A 342 -22.56 -12.08 -15.40
N ASN A 343 -22.19 -13.35 -15.60
CA ASN A 343 -22.87 -14.51 -15.02
C ASN A 343 -21.83 -15.55 -14.54
N PRO A 344 -21.70 -15.80 -13.22
CA PRO A 344 -20.77 -16.79 -12.66
C PRO A 344 -20.95 -18.24 -13.12
N ALA A 345 -22.12 -18.60 -13.68
CA ALA A 345 -22.41 -19.95 -14.19
C ALA A 345 -22.33 -20.06 -15.73
N ALA A 346 -22.03 -18.97 -16.45
CA ALA A 346 -21.88 -19.01 -17.89
C ALA A 346 -20.52 -19.60 -18.30
N ILE A 347 -20.48 -20.27 -19.45
CA ILE A 347 -19.24 -20.81 -20.06
C ILE A 347 -18.48 -19.73 -20.84
N ASP A 348 -18.98 -18.48 -20.85
CA ASP A 348 -18.40 -17.37 -21.63
C ASP A 348 -17.18 -16.73 -20.96
N TYR A 349 -16.25 -17.60 -20.58
CA TYR A 349 -14.87 -17.26 -20.27
C TYR A 349 -14.10 -16.86 -21.54
N SER A 350 -14.62 -17.21 -22.72
CA SER A 350 -14.12 -16.88 -24.05
C SER A 350 -14.14 -15.40 -24.39
N ASP A 351 -15.16 -14.67 -23.93
CA ASP A 351 -15.26 -13.23 -24.21
C ASP A 351 -14.21 -12.39 -23.45
N GLY A 352 -13.58 -12.97 -22.43
CA GLY A 352 -12.53 -12.32 -21.64
C GLY A 352 -13.13 -11.34 -20.63
N PRO A 353 -12.75 -11.40 -19.35
CA PRO A 353 -13.39 -10.61 -18.29
C PRO A 353 -13.24 -9.09 -18.48
N ASP A 354 -12.23 -8.67 -19.25
CA ASP A 354 -11.90 -7.29 -19.59
C ASP A 354 -12.91 -6.62 -20.56
N LYS A 355 -13.82 -7.39 -21.19
CA LYS A 355 -14.94 -6.84 -21.97
C LYS A 355 -16.00 -6.17 -21.10
N ASN A 356 -16.25 -6.71 -19.90
CA ASN A 356 -17.19 -6.08 -18.98
C ASN A 356 -16.61 -4.77 -18.42
N LYS A 357 -17.36 -3.68 -18.59
CA LYS A 357 -17.04 -2.34 -18.08
C LYS A 357 -17.74 -2.00 -16.77
N THR A 358 -18.71 -2.82 -16.39
CA THR A 358 -19.51 -2.74 -15.17
C THR A 358 -19.35 -4.05 -14.40
N PRO A 359 -18.19 -4.28 -13.75
CA PRO A 359 -17.97 -5.48 -12.94
C PRO A 359 -19.02 -5.59 -11.83
N ASN A 360 -19.51 -6.79 -11.57
CA ASN A 360 -20.41 -7.05 -10.45
C ASN A 360 -19.67 -6.94 -9.11
N LEU A 361 -20.40 -6.67 -8.03
CA LEU A 361 -19.92 -6.98 -6.67
C LEU A 361 -20.31 -8.42 -6.31
N ALA A 362 -19.37 -9.25 -5.86
CA ALA A 362 -19.58 -10.68 -5.65
C ALA A 362 -18.90 -11.21 -4.39
N TRP A 363 -19.42 -12.32 -3.87
CA TRP A 363 -18.84 -13.07 -2.75
C TRP A 363 -18.53 -14.51 -3.15
N ILE A 364 -17.55 -15.12 -2.49
CA ILE A 364 -17.23 -16.56 -2.59
C ILE A 364 -17.24 -17.22 -1.21
N ASN A 365 -17.43 -18.54 -1.15
CA ASN A 365 -17.16 -19.35 0.04
C ASN A 365 -16.04 -20.37 -0.25
N LEU A 366 -14.86 -20.18 0.35
CA LEU A 366 -13.72 -21.10 0.16
C LEU A 366 -13.99 -22.52 0.68
N GLU A 367 -14.93 -22.68 1.62
CA GLU A 367 -15.33 -23.96 2.23
C GLU A 367 -16.67 -24.50 1.68
N SER A 368 -17.12 -24.05 0.50
CA SER A 368 -18.34 -24.57 -0.15
C SER A 368 -18.27 -26.07 -0.44
N ALA A 369 -19.06 -26.85 0.31
CA ALA A 369 -19.24 -28.29 0.11
C ALA A 369 -19.90 -28.66 -1.24
N LYS A 370 -20.63 -27.74 -1.89
CA LYS A 370 -21.20 -27.98 -3.23
C LYS A 370 -20.06 -28.02 -4.27
N PRO A 371 -19.85 -29.14 -5.00
CA PRO A 371 -18.81 -29.22 -6.02
C PRO A 371 -19.09 -28.29 -7.21
N GLY A 372 -18.03 -27.94 -7.94
CA GLY A 372 -18.17 -27.31 -9.25
C GLY A 372 -18.62 -28.30 -10.32
N ILE A 373 -19.26 -27.80 -11.38
CA ILE A 373 -19.74 -28.60 -12.52
C ILE A 373 -18.67 -28.57 -13.62
N ALA A 374 -18.13 -29.72 -13.98
CA ALA A 374 -17.10 -29.83 -15.03
C ALA A 374 -17.70 -29.60 -16.42
N MET A 375 -17.02 -28.78 -17.24
CA MET A 375 -17.43 -28.37 -18.58
C MET A 375 -16.21 -28.32 -19.51
N GLY A 376 -15.72 -29.49 -19.94
CA GLY A 376 -14.46 -29.62 -20.65
C GLY A 376 -13.27 -29.20 -19.77
N ASN A 377 -12.42 -28.29 -20.24
CA ASN A 377 -11.30 -27.74 -19.45
C ASN A 377 -11.75 -26.79 -18.32
N TRP A 378 -13.05 -26.46 -18.27
CA TRP A 378 -13.62 -25.50 -17.34
C TRP A 378 -14.37 -26.18 -16.20
N THR A 379 -14.62 -25.41 -15.15
CA THR A 379 -15.49 -25.83 -14.06
C THR A 379 -16.30 -24.60 -13.64
N THR A 380 -17.63 -24.68 -13.67
CA THR A 380 -18.49 -23.60 -13.15
C THR A 380 -18.77 -23.85 -11.67
N PRO A 381 -18.74 -22.82 -10.81
CA PRO A 381 -19.06 -22.96 -9.40
C PRO A 381 -20.56 -23.22 -9.21
N SER A 382 -20.93 -23.76 -8.04
CA SER A 382 -22.33 -23.81 -7.65
C SER A 382 -22.85 -22.38 -7.42
N TYR A 383 -23.83 -21.99 -8.22
CA TYR A 383 -24.42 -20.65 -8.22
C TYR A 383 -25.94 -20.77 -8.43
N THR A 384 -26.69 -19.99 -7.67
CA THR A 384 -28.13 -19.80 -7.84
C THR A 384 -28.38 -18.30 -7.73
N PRO A 385 -28.87 -17.62 -8.79
CA PRO A 385 -29.11 -16.19 -8.77
C PRO A 385 -30.03 -15.76 -7.62
N GLY A 386 -29.72 -14.62 -6.99
CA GLY A 386 -30.51 -14.07 -5.89
C GLY A 386 -30.49 -14.86 -4.58
N ALA A 387 -29.60 -15.84 -4.44
CA ALA A 387 -29.46 -16.65 -3.23
C ALA A 387 -28.24 -16.22 -2.39
N GLY A 388 -28.46 -15.92 -1.10
CA GLY A 388 -27.42 -15.53 -0.16
C GLY A 388 -26.55 -16.69 0.34
N ILE A 389 -25.62 -16.40 1.26
CA ILE A 389 -24.58 -17.34 1.74
C ILE A 389 -25.16 -18.63 2.36
N ALA A 390 -26.34 -18.54 3.00
CA ALA A 390 -27.04 -19.68 3.60
C ALA A 390 -27.51 -20.73 2.58
N SER A 391 -27.53 -20.40 1.28
CA SER A 391 -27.85 -21.36 0.20
C SER A 391 -26.80 -22.44 0.00
N GLY A 392 -25.60 -22.28 0.57
CA GLY A 392 -24.45 -23.15 0.33
C GLY A 392 -23.85 -23.03 -1.07
N ASN A 393 -24.11 -21.95 -1.81
CA ASN A 393 -23.43 -21.67 -3.07
C ASN A 393 -21.93 -21.39 -2.84
N ALA A 394 -21.11 -21.71 -3.84
CA ALA A 394 -19.69 -21.38 -3.83
C ALA A 394 -19.42 -19.91 -4.17
N VAL A 395 -20.33 -19.28 -4.92
CA VAL A 395 -20.29 -17.87 -5.32
C VAL A 395 -21.69 -17.26 -5.27
N GLY A 396 -21.78 -15.94 -5.06
CA GLY A 396 -22.99 -15.16 -5.29
C GLY A 396 -22.68 -13.74 -5.73
N LEU A 397 -23.66 -13.08 -6.34
CA LEU A 397 -23.60 -11.65 -6.69
C LEU A 397 -24.41 -10.87 -5.66
N LEU A 398 -23.86 -9.78 -5.15
CA LEU A 398 -24.59 -8.84 -4.30
C LEU A 398 -25.36 -7.87 -5.22
N ALA A 399 -26.64 -7.63 -4.95
CA ALA A 399 -27.33 -6.49 -5.54
C ALA A 399 -26.71 -5.18 -5.01
N HIS A 400 -26.46 -4.20 -5.88
CA HIS A 400 -25.94 -2.88 -5.50
C HIS A 400 -26.69 -1.74 -6.21
N THR A 401 -28.02 -1.84 -6.22
CA THR A 401 -28.88 -0.93 -7.01
C THR A 401 -28.79 0.52 -6.56
N GLY A 402 -28.68 1.46 -7.50
CA GLY A 402 -28.65 2.91 -7.23
C GLY A 402 -27.27 3.56 -7.30
N ASP A 403 -26.23 2.80 -7.66
CA ASP A 403 -24.88 3.28 -7.91
C ASP A 403 -24.57 3.47 -9.42
N LEU A 404 -23.30 3.57 -9.79
CA LEU A 404 -22.85 3.71 -11.18
C LEU A 404 -22.81 2.38 -11.97
N GLY A 405 -23.13 1.25 -11.34
CA GLY A 405 -23.32 -0.05 -12.00
C GLY A 405 -22.08 -0.95 -12.11
N GLY A 406 -20.86 -0.46 -11.92
CA GLY A 406 -19.64 -1.27 -11.82
C GLY A 406 -19.01 -1.17 -10.44
N ALA A 407 -18.52 -2.27 -9.86
CA ALA A 407 -17.89 -2.30 -8.53
C ALA A 407 -16.42 -2.76 -8.55
N ALA A 408 -15.54 -2.01 -7.90
CA ALA A 408 -14.12 -2.35 -7.77
C ALA A 408 -13.57 -2.03 -6.37
N PHE A 409 -12.47 -2.72 -6.00
CA PHE A 409 -11.73 -2.53 -4.73
C PHE A 409 -12.61 -2.45 -3.47
N PRO A 410 -13.45 -3.46 -3.18
CA PRO A 410 -14.29 -3.45 -1.99
C PRO A 410 -13.47 -3.56 -0.70
N ASN A 411 -14.04 -3.04 0.37
CA ASN A 411 -13.58 -3.17 1.74
C ASN A 411 -14.79 -3.41 2.65
N TRP A 412 -14.80 -4.52 3.37
CA TRP A 412 -15.88 -4.91 4.28
C TRP A 412 -15.69 -4.18 5.62
N SER A 413 -16.74 -3.56 6.17
CA SER A 413 -16.71 -3.06 7.55
C SER A 413 -16.43 -4.20 8.53
N HIS A 414 -15.76 -3.91 9.64
CA HIS A 414 -15.40 -4.86 10.68
C HIS A 414 -16.63 -5.37 11.44
N ASP A 415 -17.68 -4.56 11.58
CA ASP A 415 -19.00 -4.96 12.07
C ASP A 415 -19.72 -5.96 11.14
N GLY A 416 -19.25 -6.10 9.89
CA GLY A 416 -19.77 -7.02 8.88
C GLY A 416 -21.05 -6.56 8.17
N VAL A 417 -21.57 -5.38 8.49
CA VAL A 417 -22.86 -4.88 7.97
C VAL A 417 -22.75 -4.39 6.53
N ASN A 418 -21.68 -3.67 6.17
CA ASN A 418 -21.57 -2.94 4.91
C ASN A 418 -20.32 -3.32 4.10
N ILE A 419 -20.48 -3.38 2.78
CA ILE A 419 -19.37 -3.36 1.83
C ILE A 419 -19.23 -1.93 1.30
N LEU A 420 -18.07 -1.32 1.53
CA LEU A 420 -17.66 -0.06 0.91
C LEU A 420 -16.86 -0.38 -0.35
N TYR A 421 -17.09 0.31 -1.46
CA TYR A 421 -16.39 0.03 -2.72
C TYR A 421 -16.35 1.27 -3.62
N ALA A 422 -15.46 1.25 -4.62
CA ALA A 422 -15.47 2.23 -5.70
C ALA A 422 -16.52 1.79 -6.74
N SER A 423 -17.61 2.54 -6.84
CA SER A 423 -18.61 2.36 -7.91
C SER A 423 -18.16 3.15 -9.12
N THR A 424 -18.21 2.58 -10.33
CA THR A 424 -17.60 3.16 -11.53
C THR A 424 -18.33 2.83 -12.83
N VAL A 425 -18.29 3.76 -13.80
CA VAL A 425 -18.57 3.47 -15.23
C VAL A 425 -17.30 3.17 -16.04
N GLY A 426 -16.12 3.36 -15.46
CA GLY A 426 -14.80 3.17 -16.07
C GLY A 426 -14.15 1.83 -15.74
N GLY A 427 -14.93 0.77 -15.47
CA GLY A 427 -14.38 -0.53 -15.09
C GLY A 427 -13.71 -1.30 -16.25
N LYS A 428 -12.82 -2.25 -15.92
CA LYS A 428 -12.26 -3.22 -16.87
C LYS A 428 -11.92 -4.54 -16.16
N SER A 429 -12.80 -5.53 -16.23
CA SER A 429 -12.93 -6.49 -15.11
C SER A 429 -13.18 -5.72 -13.80
N ALA A 430 -12.91 -6.30 -12.64
CA ALA A 430 -12.94 -5.63 -11.33
C ALA A 430 -11.80 -4.62 -11.06
N ARG A 431 -11.28 -3.99 -12.12
CA ARG A 431 -10.17 -3.04 -12.11
C ARG A 431 -10.67 -1.69 -12.62
N LEU A 432 -9.98 -0.62 -12.24
CA LEU A 432 -10.36 0.75 -12.57
C LEU A 432 -9.70 1.21 -13.89
N ASP A 433 -10.31 2.14 -14.60
CA ASP A 433 -9.77 2.80 -15.79
C ASP A 433 -10.35 4.23 -15.85
N VAL A 434 -10.14 5.00 -16.92
CA VAL A 434 -10.74 6.34 -17.02
C VAL A 434 -12.28 6.26 -17.05
N GLY A 435 -12.95 6.89 -16.09
CA GLY A 435 -14.41 7.05 -16.06
C GLY A 435 -14.93 7.40 -14.67
N LYS A 436 -16.14 7.98 -14.59
CA LYS A 436 -16.73 8.45 -13.33
C LYS A 436 -16.72 7.35 -12.28
N THR A 437 -16.18 7.66 -11.11
CA THR A 437 -15.97 6.73 -9.99
C THR A 437 -16.19 7.46 -8.66
N ASP A 438 -17.17 7.01 -7.88
CA ASP A 438 -17.48 7.52 -6.54
C ASP A 438 -17.39 6.38 -5.52
N LEU A 439 -17.26 6.68 -4.22
CA LEU A 439 -17.43 5.67 -3.17
C LEU A 439 -18.90 5.44 -2.82
N TYR A 440 -19.30 4.18 -2.75
CA TYR A 440 -20.63 3.73 -2.32
C TYR A 440 -20.51 2.67 -1.22
N THR A 441 -21.51 2.62 -0.34
CA THR A 441 -21.74 1.49 0.56
C THR A 441 -22.97 0.69 0.13
N VAL A 442 -22.94 -0.62 0.35
CA VAL A 442 -24.09 -1.52 0.17
C VAL A 442 -24.15 -2.48 1.35
N PRO A 443 -25.33 -2.78 1.91
CA PRO A 443 -25.44 -3.76 2.99
C PRO A 443 -25.02 -5.13 2.47
N PHE A 444 -24.20 -5.87 3.22
CA PHE A 444 -23.82 -7.23 2.84
C PHE A 444 -25.05 -8.16 2.79
N ASN A 445 -25.97 -8.00 3.74
CA ASN A 445 -27.30 -8.63 3.76
C ASN A 445 -27.26 -10.15 3.47
N ASP A 446 -26.40 -10.87 4.19
CA ASP A 446 -26.14 -12.31 4.00
C ASP A 446 -25.84 -12.72 2.55
N GLY A 447 -25.11 -11.85 1.84
CA GLY A 447 -24.68 -12.04 0.46
C GLY A 447 -25.75 -11.70 -0.59
N LEU A 448 -26.89 -11.14 -0.20
CA LEU A 448 -27.93 -10.67 -1.12
C LEU A 448 -27.66 -9.26 -1.65
N GLY A 449 -26.92 -8.43 -0.91
CA GLY A 449 -26.79 -7.00 -1.22
C GLY A 449 -28.08 -6.20 -0.95
N GLY A 450 -28.25 -5.08 -1.65
CA GLY A 450 -29.45 -4.25 -1.58
C GLY A 450 -29.34 -2.95 -2.40
N THR A 451 -29.90 -1.88 -1.85
CA THR A 451 -29.71 -0.51 -2.36
C THR A 451 -28.35 0.02 -1.92
N ALA A 452 -27.56 0.47 -2.88
CA ALA A 452 -26.30 1.15 -2.62
C ALA A 452 -26.55 2.62 -2.26
N THR A 453 -25.74 3.16 -1.34
CA THR A 453 -25.84 4.54 -0.87
C THR A 453 -24.51 5.26 -1.12
N PRO A 454 -24.49 6.46 -1.73
CA PRO A 454 -23.27 7.21 -1.95
C PRO A 454 -22.66 7.66 -0.62
N VAL A 455 -21.34 7.55 -0.50
CA VAL A 455 -20.61 8.01 0.68
C VAL A 455 -20.49 9.53 0.62
N THR A 456 -21.31 10.22 1.42
CA THR A 456 -21.31 11.69 1.50
C THR A 456 -19.92 12.20 1.85
N GLY A 457 -19.34 13.04 0.99
CA GLY A 457 -17.97 13.55 1.15
C GLY A 457 -16.89 12.76 0.38
N ALA A 458 -17.26 11.67 -0.30
CA ALA A 458 -16.39 10.88 -1.18
C ALA A 458 -17.14 10.38 -2.44
N SER A 459 -17.97 11.27 -2.99
CA SER A 459 -18.81 11.05 -4.19
C SER A 459 -19.02 12.38 -4.93
N SER A 460 -17.92 13.07 -5.21
CA SER A 460 -17.91 14.47 -5.66
C SER A 460 -17.80 14.60 -7.18
N ALA A 461 -18.49 15.59 -7.75
CA ALA A 461 -18.58 15.73 -9.21
C ALA A 461 -17.27 16.19 -9.89
N ASP A 462 -16.27 16.64 -9.11
CA ASP A 462 -14.97 17.12 -9.60
C ASP A 462 -13.80 16.16 -9.29
N LYS A 463 -14.09 14.96 -8.78
CA LYS A 463 -13.09 13.92 -8.47
C LYS A 463 -13.45 12.58 -9.10
N GLU A 464 -12.50 11.66 -9.03
CA GLU A 464 -12.73 10.22 -9.01
C GLU A 464 -12.21 9.68 -7.67
N GLU A 465 -13.05 9.06 -6.84
CA GLU A 465 -12.70 8.54 -5.51
C GLU A 465 -12.61 7.00 -5.46
N TYR A 466 -11.49 6.46 -4.99
CA TYR A 466 -11.15 5.04 -5.14
C TYR A 466 -10.17 4.51 -4.07
N TYR A 467 -9.93 3.19 -4.07
CA TYR A 467 -9.16 2.45 -3.05
C TYR A 467 -9.58 2.75 -1.60
N PRO A 468 -10.85 2.51 -1.24
CA PRO A 468 -11.32 2.71 0.12
C PRO A 468 -10.65 1.77 1.14
N ALA A 469 -10.58 2.25 2.39
CA ALA A 469 -10.22 1.47 3.57
C ALA A 469 -10.91 2.04 4.83
N TYR A 470 -11.74 1.24 5.50
CA TYR A 470 -12.26 1.50 6.84
C TYR A 470 -11.14 1.48 7.89
N SER A 471 -11.22 2.34 8.89
CA SER A 471 -10.42 2.22 10.11
C SER A 471 -10.80 0.97 10.91
N PRO A 472 -9.94 0.49 11.84
CA PRO A 472 -10.19 -0.73 12.64
C PRO A 472 -11.45 -0.74 13.50
N ASP A 473 -12.08 0.44 13.66
CA ASP A 473 -13.28 0.67 14.43
C ASP A 473 -14.46 1.18 13.57
N ASP A 474 -14.34 1.07 12.24
CA ASP A 474 -15.31 1.50 11.22
C ASP A 474 -15.72 2.99 11.26
N LYS A 475 -15.03 3.85 12.03
CA LYS A 475 -15.39 5.28 12.14
C LYS A 475 -14.86 6.16 11.02
N LEU A 476 -13.72 5.79 10.43
CA LEU A 476 -13.07 6.56 9.37
C LEU A 476 -13.00 5.75 8.08
N VAL A 477 -12.96 6.47 6.95
CA VAL A 477 -12.64 5.91 5.64
C VAL A 477 -11.47 6.69 5.07
N ALA A 478 -10.35 6.02 4.79
CA ALA A 478 -9.28 6.55 3.96
C ALA A 478 -9.50 6.14 2.52
N PHE A 479 -9.19 7.01 1.57
CA PHE A 479 -9.29 6.73 0.14
C PHE A 479 -8.30 7.56 -0.68
N THR A 480 -8.13 7.19 -1.94
CA THR A 480 -7.37 7.92 -2.96
C THR A 480 -8.35 8.72 -3.83
N GLN A 481 -7.98 9.92 -4.24
CA GLN A 481 -8.76 10.73 -5.17
C GLN A 481 -7.87 11.37 -6.25
N VAL A 482 -8.41 11.51 -7.45
CA VAL A 482 -7.82 12.29 -8.57
C VAL A 482 -8.86 13.29 -9.09
N PRO A 483 -8.48 14.33 -9.87
CA PRO A 483 -9.46 15.16 -10.58
C PRO A 483 -10.32 14.33 -11.55
N ALA A 484 -11.60 14.67 -11.67
CA ALA A 484 -12.56 13.97 -12.55
C ALA A 484 -12.05 13.84 -14.01
N GLY A 485 -12.34 12.71 -14.63
CA GLY A 485 -11.94 12.37 -16.00
C GLY A 485 -10.49 11.93 -16.17
N GLN A 486 -9.71 11.79 -15.09
CA GLN A 486 -8.33 11.29 -15.15
C GLN A 486 -8.24 9.77 -14.94
N VAL A 487 -7.09 9.20 -15.32
CA VAL A 487 -6.76 7.80 -14.99
C VAL A 487 -6.50 7.67 -13.48
N MET A 488 -6.96 6.57 -12.87
CA MET A 488 -6.78 6.32 -11.44
C MET A 488 -5.48 5.57 -11.09
N TYR A 489 -4.97 4.73 -11.99
CA TYR A 489 -3.71 3.99 -11.74
C TYR A 489 -2.48 4.89 -11.87
N ALA A 490 -1.63 4.87 -10.84
CA ALA A 490 -0.34 5.57 -10.73
C ALA A 490 -0.32 7.04 -11.15
N ASN A 491 -1.46 7.74 -11.02
CA ASN A 491 -1.60 9.12 -11.45
C ASN A 491 -0.79 10.05 -10.53
N PRO A 492 0.12 10.89 -11.05
CA PRO A 492 0.80 11.91 -10.26
C PRO A 492 -0.15 12.82 -9.46
N GLN A 493 -1.36 13.06 -9.98
CA GLN A 493 -2.41 13.86 -9.34
C GLN A 493 -3.15 13.14 -8.19
N ALA A 494 -2.82 11.88 -7.88
CA ALA A 494 -3.45 11.13 -6.80
C ALA A 494 -3.07 11.69 -5.41
N GLU A 495 -4.10 11.97 -4.61
CA GLU A 495 -4.01 12.41 -3.22
C GLU A 495 -4.84 11.51 -2.29
N LEU A 496 -4.46 11.47 -1.02
CA LEU A 496 -5.19 10.80 0.05
C LEU A 496 -6.18 11.74 0.73
N ALA A 497 -7.39 11.24 0.98
CA ALA A 497 -8.36 11.90 1.83
C ALA A 497 -8.88 10.94 2.90
N VAL A 498 -9.33 11.49 4.02
CA VAL A 498 -9.99 10.74 5.10
C VAL A 498 -11.32 11.40 5.44
N LEU A 499 -12.38 10.59 5.43
CA LEU A 499 -13.70 10.94 5.92
C LEU A 499 -13.89 10.35 7.33
N ASN A 500 -14.61 11.07 8.19
CA ASN A 500 -15.15 10.53 9.45
C ASN A 500 -16.65 10.32 9.26
N LEU A 501 -17.11 9.07 9.35
CA LEU A 501 -18.50 8.70 9.09
C LEU A 501 -19.48 9.22 10.15
N GLY A 502 -18.98 9.59 11.33
CA GLY A 502 -19.78 10.27 12.36
C GLY A 502 -20.01 11.77 12.11
N TRP A 503 -19.34 12.37 11.11
CA TRP A 503 -19.45 13.80 10.82
C TRP A 503 -20.34 14.04 9.60
N ALA A 504 -21.64 14.15 9.85
CA ALA A 504 -22.65 14.43 8.83
C ALA A 504 -22.28 15.65 7.96
N ASN A 505 -22.45 15.52 6.65
CA ASN A 505 -22.27 16.59 5.64
C ASN A 505 -20.89 17.28 5.65
N THR A 506 -19.85 16.62 6.17
CA THR A 506 -18.48 17.16 6.19
C THR A 506 -17.70 16.66 4.97
N PRO A 507 -16.99 17.50 4.21
CA PRO A 507 -16.12 17.04 3.12
C PRO A 507 -14.97 16.20 3.68
N ALA A 508 -14.46 15.26 2.88
CA ALA A 508 -13.28 14.49 3.28
C ALA A 508 -12.06 15.39 3.52
N THR A 509 -11.30 15.09 4.56
CA THR A 509 -10.12 15.85 4.95
C THR A 509 -8.92 15.41 4.12
N ARG A 510 -8.38 16.32 3.30
CA ARG A 510 -7.07 16.13 2.65
C ARG A 510 -5.98 16.03 3.72
N LEU A 511 -5.19 14.96 3.69
CA LEU A 511 -4.12 14.75 4.68
C LEU A 511 -2.90 15.63 4.40
N ARG A 512 -2.23 16.14 5.46
CA ARG A 512 -0.88 16.74 5.38
C ARG A 512 0.15 15.77 4.80
N ALA A 513 -0.05 14.47 5.02
CA ALA A 513 0.75 13.41 4.44
C ALA A 513 0.82 13.46 2.90
N ASN A 514 -0.07 14.18 2.22
CA ASN A 514 0.02 14.37 0.77
C ASN A 514 1.22 15.21 0.35
N ASP A 515 1.65 16.16 1.17
CA ASP A 515 2.68 17.13 0.82
C ASP A 515 4.08 16.52 1.05
N PRO A 516 5.00 16.60 0.08
CA PRO A 516 6.42 16.32 0.30
C PRO A 516 7.08 17.45 1.13
N PRO A 517 8.25 17.19 1.75
CA PRO A 517 8.99 18.24 2.46
C PRO A 517 9.26 19.43 1.54
N ALA A 518 8.79 20.61 1.93
CA ALA A 518 8.70 21.79 1.05
C ALA A 518 10.02 22.18 0.38
N CYS A 519 11.15 21.99 1.08
CA CYS A 519 12.48 22.29 0.54
C CYS A 519 12.89 21.40 -0.66
N THR A 520 12.22 20.26 -0.88
CA THR A 520 12.46 19.39 -2.04
C THR A 520 11.94 19.97 -3.36
N LYS A 521 11.12 21.04 -3.29
CA LYS A 521 10.45 21.68 -4.44
C LYS A 521 9.51 20.75 -5.22
N LYS A 522 9.18 19.58 -4.66
CA LYS A 522 8.10 18.71 -5.14
C LYS A 522 6.78 19.23 -4.59
N THR A 523 5.73 19.15 -5.40
CA THR A 523 4.38 19.58 -5.03
C THR A 523 3.45 18.40 -4.82
N SER A 524 2.35 18.65 -4.14
CA SER A 524 1.18 17.77 -4.14
C SER A 524 -0.05 18.59 -4.57
N PRO A 525 -0.84 18.12 -5.57
CA PRO A 525 -0.62 16.89 -6.32
C PRO A 525 0.68 16.92 -7.17
N GLY A 526 1.19 15.75 -7.54
CA GLY A 526 2.47 15.59 -8.25
C GLY A 526 3.30 14.36 -7.87
N VAL A 527 2.98 13.66 -6.78
CA VAL A 527 3.79 12.54 -6.23
C VAL A 527 3.06 11.20 -6.11
N ASN A 528 1.87 11.07 -6.70
CA ASN A 528 1.11 9.80 -6.77
C ASN A 528 0.90 9.14 -5.39
N ASN A 529 0.19 9.81 -4.48
CA ASN A 529 -0.13 9.25 -3.17
C ASN A 529 -1.36 8.35 -3.31
N HIS A 530 -1.20 7.04 -3.13
CA HIS A 530 -2.25 6.07 -3.43
C HIS A 530 -2.24 4.87 -2.47
N TRP A 531 -3.33 4.11 -2.52
CA TRP A 531 -3.53 2.85 -1.81
C TRP A 531 -3.35 2.97 -0.28
N PRO A 532 -4.15 3.82 0.39
CA PRO A 532 -4.13 3.89 1.84
C PRO A 532 -4.66 2.59 2.47
N LYS A 533 -3.99 2.12 3.52
CA LYS A 533 -4.49 1.11 4.45
C LYS A 533 -4.21 1.53 5.88
N TRP A 534 -5.08 1.20 6.81
CA TRP A 534 -4.89 1.48 8.22
C TRP A 534 -4.08 0.36 8.88
N SER A 535 -3.32 0.68 9.94
CA SER A 535 -2.94 -0.31 10.95
C SER A 535 -4.20 -0.99 11.48
N PRO A 536 -4.21 -2.31 11.73
CA PRO A 536 -5.39 -3.05 12.19
C PRO A 536 -5.81 -2.74 13.64
N GLU A 537 -5.13 -1.79 14.29
CA GLU A 537 -5.36 -1.35 15.66
C GLU A 537 -5.37 0.18 15.73
N THR A 538 -6.17 0.71 16.64
CA THR A 538 -6.21 2.14 17.00
C THR A 538 -6.07 2.27 18.52
N SER A 539 -5.54 3.39 19.01
CA SER A 539 -5.27 3.57 20.44
C SER A 539 -5.58 4.99 20.91
N GLY A 540 -6.24 5.10 22.06
CA GLY A 540 -6.43 6.38 22.74
C GLY A 540 -5.12 6.90 23.36
N GLY A 541 -4.96 8.22 23.40
CA GLY A 541 -3.85 8.90 24.05
C GLY A 541 -4.22 10.34 24.42
N SER A 542 -3.24 11.13 24.85
CA SER A 542 -3.48 12.47 25.44
C SER A 542 -4.06 13.52 24.49
N GLU A 543 -3.95 13.33 23.17
CA GLU A 543 -4.55 14.23 22.16
C GLU A 543 -5.84 13.67 21.53
N GLY A 544 -6.33 12.51 21.97
CA GLY A 544 -7.48 11.82 21.37
C GLY A 544 -7.16 10.42 20.86
N GLN A 545 -7.90 9.96 19.86
CA GLN A 545 -7.77 8.63 19.27
C GLN A 545 -6.75 8.64 18.12
N TYR A 546 -5.69 7.84 18.22
CA TYR A 546 -4.61 7.75 17.24
C TYR A 546 -4.87 6.62 16.23
N TYR A 547 -4.74 6.94 14.96
CA TYR A 547 -4.81 6.03 13.83
C TYR A 547 -3.56 6.17 12.98
N TRP A 548 -3.16 5.10 12.30
CA TRP A 548 -1.96 5.05 11.47
C TRP A 548 -2.31 4.57 10.07
N ILE A 549 -1.94 5.34 9.05
CA ILE A 549 -2.17 4.99 7.63
C ILE A 549 -0.82 4.63 7.00
N ILE A 550 -0.73 3.50 6.31
CA ILE A 550 0.33 3.22 5.32
C ILE A 550 -0.20 3.52 3.91
N PHE A 551 0.64 4.07 3.05
CA PHE A 551 0.32 4.34 1.65
C PHE A 551 1.57 4.28 0.76
N SER A 552 1.37 4.39 -0.55
CA SER A 552 2.45 4.37 -1.55
C SER A 552 2.61 5.72 -2.22
N SER A 553 3.85 6.15 -2.46
CA SER A 553 4.18 7.46 -3.06
C SER A 553 5.50 7.44 -3.82
N ASN A 554 5.58 8.21 -4.91
CA ASN A 554 6.79 8.38 -5.71
C ASN A 554 7.70 9.50 -5.16
N ARG A 555 7.32 10.14 -4.03
CA ARG A 555 8.01 11.32 -3.47
C ARG A 555 9.48 11.08 -3.09
N ALA A 556 9.92 9.83 -2.92
CA ALA A 556 11.32 9.49 -2.70
C ALA A 556 12.22 10.05 -3.82
N GLY A 557 11.72 10.04 -5.06
CA GLY A 557 12.47 10.47 -6.24
C GLY A 557 13.74 9.65 -6.49
N TYR A 558 13.70 8.35 -6.21
CA TYR A 558 14.72 7.45 -6.74
C TYR A 558 14.74 7.54 -8.26
N PRO A 559 15.93 7.51 -8.88
CA PRO A 559 16.06 7.51 -10.33
C PRO A 559 15.21 6.38 -10.93
N PRO A 560 14.17 6.69 -11.71
CA PRO A 560 13.24 5.63 -12.06
C PRO A 560 13.72 4.80 -13.26
N VAL A 561 13.00 3.77 -13.68
CA VAL A 561 13.61 2.69 -14.50
C VAL A 561 12.82 2.41 -15.77
N LYS A 562 13.51 2.27 -16.91
CA LYS A 562 12.87 1.92 -18.18
C LYS A 562 12.62 0.41 -18.23
N SER A 563 11.36 0.03 -18.43
CA SER A 563 10.99 -1.36 -18.67
C SER A 563 11.61 -1.88 -19.96
N GLN A 564 12.00 -3.15 -19.96
CA GLN A 564 12.57 -3.86 -21.10
C GLN A 564 11.50 -4.52 -21.98
N TYR A 565 10.22 -4.46 -21.56
CA TYR A 565 9.10 -5.19 -22.17
C TYR A 565 7.92 -4.26 -22.44
N GLY A 566 6.91 -4.77 -23.17
CA GLY A 566 5.70 -4.00 -23.52
C GLY A 566 6.04 -2.72 -24.30
N PRO A 567 5.51 -1.54 -23.94
CA PRO A 567 5.85 -0.27 -24.60
C PRO A 567 7.23 0.24 -24.20
N MET A 568 7.99 -0.52 -23.40
CA MET A 568 9.20 -0.08 -22.71
C MET A 568 8.95 1.23 -21.94
N ARG A 569 7.81 1.29 -21.23
CA ARG A 569 7.46 2.45 -20.40
C ARG A 569 8.51 2.58 -19.32
N THR A 570 8.75 3.81 -18.92
CA THR A 570 9.57 4.07 -17.75
C THR A 570 8.68 4.08 -16.52
N ILE A 571 9.25 3.74 -15.37
CA ILE A 571 8.55 3.29 -14.18
C ILE A 571 9.09 4.05 -12.97
N GLU A 572 8.29 4.98 -12.43
CA GLU A 572 8.52 5.70 -11.19
C GLU A 572 8.63 4.73 -10.01
N ILE A 573 9.59 4.99 -9.12
CA ILE A 573 9.83 4.09 -7.98
C ILE A 573 8.94 4.55 -6.82
N SER A 574 7.74 3.97 -6.76
CA SER A 574 6.90 4.07 -5.56
C SER A 574 7.60 3.43 -4.37
N GLN A 575 7.43 4.06 -3.21
CA GLN A 575 7.86 3.56 -1.92
C GLN A 575 6.75 3.73 -0.89
N LEU A 576 6.82 2.97 0.20
CA LEU A 576 5.86 3.05 1.29
C LEU A 576 6.17 4.21 2.26
N TYR A 577 5.10 4.85 2.73
CA TYR A 577 5.09 5.91 3.72
C TYR A 577 3.98 5.67 4.74
N MET A 578 4.21 6.05 6.00
CA MET A 578 3.22 5.98 7.07
C MET A 578 2.90 7.39 7.59
N ALA A 579 1.64 7.67 7.92
CA ALA A 579 1.25 8.94 8.55
C ALA A 579 0.23 8.74 9.70
N PRO A 580 0.36 9.48 10.82
CA PRO A 580 -0.67 9.55 11.84
C PRO A 580 -1.88 10.41 11.43
N VAL A 581 -3.03 9.99 11.91
CA VAL A 581 -4.25 10.79 12.03
C VAL A 581 -4.74 10.70 13.47
N ILE A 582 -5.03 11.85 14.10
CA ILE A 582 -5.63 11.92 15.43
C ILE A 582 -7.04 12.48 15.31
N ILE A 583 -8.01 11.82 15.94
CA ILE A 583 -9.39 12.29 16.09
C ILE A 583 -9.60 12.73 17.54
N SER A 584 -10.11 13.94 17.71
CA SER A 584 -10.41 14.56 19.00
C SER A 584 -11.76 15.30 18.94
N GLU A 585 -12.22 15.82 20.08
CA GLU A 585 -13.38 16.75 20.12
C GLU A 585 -13.13 18.00 19.27
N GLY A 586 -11.87 18.42 19.11
CA GLY A 586 -11.47 19.52 18.23
C GLY A 586 -11.36 19.16 16.74
N GLY A 587 -11.78 17.95 16.34
CA GLY A 587 -11.74 17.49 14.94
C GLY A 587 -10.53 16.61 14.61
N MET A 588 -10.17 16.58 13.32
CA MET A 588 -9.11 15.73 12.76
C MET A 588 -7.80 16.49 12.64
N LYS A 589 -6.72 15.91 13.18
CA LYS A 589 -5.35 16.39 13.00
C LYS A 589 -4.55 15.36 12.22
N SER A 590 -4.07 15.73 11.03
CA SER A 590 -3.15 14.92 10.24
C SER A 590 -1.72 15.47 10.32
N TYR A 591 -0.76 14.63 9.95
CA TYR A 591 0.68 14.89 10.09
C TYR A 591 1.42 14.61 8.77
N PRO A 592 2.70 15.04 8.65
CA PRO A 592 3.56 14.66 7.53
C PRO A 592 3.76 13.15 7.39
N ALA A 593 4.26 12.76 6.22
CA ALA A 593 4.54 11.37 5.89
C ALA A 593 5.92 10.92 6.37
N ILE A 594 5.96 9.84 7.16
CA ILE A 594 7.18 9.16 7.60
C ILE A 594 7.60 8.15 6.55
N TYR A 595 8.83 8.27 6.06
CA TYR A 595 9.42 7.31 5.13
C TYR A 595 9.81 6.01 5.84
N LEU A 596 9.52 4.87 5.19
CA LEU A 596 9.97 3.55 5.64
C LEU A 596 11.32 3.24 5.01
N TRP A 597 12.42 3.64 5.67
CA TRP A 597 13.76 3.52 5.10
C TRP A 597 14.31 2.08 5.03
N ASN A 598 13.57 1.10 5.54
CA ASN A 598 13.91 -0.33 5.63
C ASN A 598 13.54 -1.16 4.37
N GLN A 599 12.90 -0.54 3.38
CA GLN A 599 12.44 -1.18 2.14
C GLN A 599 13.49 -1.12 1.01
N PRO A 600 13.45 -2.01 0.00
CA PRO A 600 14.40 -1.98 -1.12
C PRO A 600 14.16 -0.78 -2.04
N THR A 601 15.23 -0.19 -2.56
CA THR A 601 15.19 1.07 -3.34
C THR A 601 15.25 0.85 -4.85
N ASP A 602 15.48 -0.40 -5.28
CA ASP A 602 15.57 -0.86 -6.67
C ASP A 602 14.28 -1.52 -7.17
N SER A 603 13.25 -1.62 -6.33
CA SER A 603 11.92 -2.13 -6.64
C SER A 603 10.83 -1.09 -6.44
N VAL A 604 9.75 -1.18 -7.23
CA VAL A 604 8.50 -0.48 -6.93
C VAL A 604 7.86 -1.18 -5.73
N ASN A 605 7.75 -0.49 -4.60
CA ASN A 605 7.08 -0.98 -3.41
C ASN A 605 5.72 -0.30 -3.29
N THR A 606 4.66 -1.07 -3.51
CA THR A 606 3.29 -0.54 -3.52
C THR A 606 2.27 -1.59 -3.05
N THR A 607 0.99 -1.21 -3.09
CA THR A 607 -0.18 -1.97 -2.65
C THR A 607 0.02 -2.64 -1.28
N PRO A 608 0.32 -1.88 -0.21
CA PRO A 608 0.46 -2.47 1.12
C PRO A 608 -0.86 -3.11 1.57
N ALA A 609 -0.74 -4.19 2.33
CA ALA A 609 -1.75 -4.71 3.24
C ALA A 609 -1.16 -4.61 4.66
N TRP A 610 -1.92 -4.07 5.61
CA TRP A 610 -1.49 -3.92 7.01
C TRP A 610 -2.54 -4.60 7.88
N GLU A 611 -2.18 -5.78 8.37
CA GLU A 611 -3.10 -6.72 9.04
C GLU A 611 -2.37 -7.37 10.22
N THR A 612 -3.03 -8.24 10.97
CA THR A 612 -2.38 -9.03 12.03
C THR A 612 -1.59 -10.22 11.45
N PHE A 613 -0.83 -10.02 10.37
CA PHE A 613 -0.14 -11.11 9.65
C PHE A 613 0.82 -11.90 10.54
N THR A 614 0.93 -13.21 10.29
CA THR A 614 2.00 -14.06 10.80
C THR A 614 3.03 -14.25 9.69
N ILE A 615 4.10 -13.44 9.74
CA ILE A 615 5.24 -13.47 8.83
C ILE A 615 6.46 -14.12 9.54
N PRO A 616 7.52 -14.50 8.81
CA PRO A 616 8.77 -14.95 9.42
C PRO A 616 9.40 -13.80 10.24
N PRO A 617 10.16 -14.10 11.30
CA PRO A 617 10.95 -13.06 11.96
C PRO A 617 11.97 -12.49 10.97
N ILE A 618 12.23 -11.19 11.08
CA ILE A 618 13.38 -10.57 10.47
C ILE A 618 14.60 -10.86 11.35
N GLU A 619 15.70 -11.22 10.71
CA GLU A 619 16.88 -11.85 11.32
C GLU A 619 18.07 -10.88 11.39
#